data_AF-A0A951AEV3-F1
#
_entry.id   AF-A0A951AEV3-F1
#
_cell.length_a   1.000
_cell.length_b   1.000
_cell.length_c   1.000
_cell.angle_alpha   90.00
_cell.angle_beta   90.00
_cell.angle_gamma   90.00
#
_symmetry.space_group_name_H-M   'P 1'
#
loop_
_entity.id
_entity.type
_entity.pdbx_description
1 polymer ?
#
loop_
_entity_poly.entity_id
_entity_poly.type
_entity_poly.pdbx_seq_one_letter_code
_entity_poly.pdbx_strand_id
1 'polypeptide(L)'
;MAAVLLAFVISIFSLDSDLLRSAGLPTFRSDPSDRWRGWKSLAAEVERIRNEQEAKLGEKLFMIADERHRASELAFYLKDKRIEGPGHPPVYLVESQDLVNQFSFWPRYDQFVEAPAKLNQSPEETFTEEKGVNPFVGRSALLIRNTAKKPPHNIRAAFESTEPIGSLELKRFGKHVRYWQLFLCRHYRTLPL
;
A
#
# COMPACT_ATOMS: atom_id res chain seq x y z
N MET A 1 -11.49 -1.02 -50.07
CA MET A 1 -11.41 0.26 -49.33
C MET A 1 -12.46 0.36 -48.23
N ALA A 2 -13.77 0.25 -48.52
CA ALA A 2 -14.84 0.40 -47.52
C ALA A 2 -14.74 -0.56 -46.31
N ALA A 3 -14.38 -1.83 -46.53
CA ALA A 3 -14.24 -2.81 -45.45
C ALA A 3 -13.07 -2.51 -44.49
N VAL A 4 -11.98 -1.94 -45.00
CA VAL A 4 -10.80 -1.59 -44.19
C VAL A 4 -11.11 -0.38 -43.30
N LEU A 5 -11.83 0.61 -43.85
CA LEU A 5 -12.31 1.76 -43.07
C LEU A 5 -13.26 1.32 -41.96
N LEU A 6 -14.19 0.42 -42.25
CA LEU A 6 -15.13 -0.09 -41.25
C LEU A 6 -14.41 -0.87 -40.14
N ALA A 7 -13.46 -1.74 -40.50
CA ALA A 7 -12.67 -2.49 -39.51
C ALA A 7 -11.81 -1.57 -38.64
N PHE A 8 -11.25 -0.50 -39.21
CA PHE A 8 -10.46 0.49 -38.48
C PHE A 8 -11.32 1.28 -37.49
N VAL A 9 -12.52 1.72 -37.91
CA VAL A 9 -13.48 2.41 -37.05
C VAL A 9 -13.95 1.51 -35.90
N ILE A 10 -14.33 0.26 -36.19
CA ILE A 10 -14.74 -0.71 -35.16
C ILE A 10 -13.58 -1.01 -34.20
N SER A 11 -12.34 -1.09 -34.70
CA SER A 11 -11.15 -1.30 -33.86
C SER A 11 -10.91 -0.13 -32.91
N ILE A 12 -11.07 1.12 -33.36
CA ILE A 12 -10.97 2.31 -32.51
C ILE A 12 -12.02 2.26 -31.39
N PHE A 13 -13.28 1.97 -31.72
CA PHE A 13 -14.34 1.86 -30.69
C PHE A 13 -14.18 0.66 -29.77
N SER A 14 -13.60 -0.44 -30.25
CA SER A 14 -13.35 -1.64 -29.43
C SER A 14 -12.12 -1.51 -28.53
N LEU A 15 -11.13 -0.70 -28.91
CA LEU A 15 -9.93 -0.44 -28.12
C LEU A 15 -10.10 0.73 -27.15
N ASP A 16 -11.00 1.66 -27.48
CA ASP A 16 -11.21 2.88 -26.71
C ASP A 16 -12.62 2.93 -26.09
N SER A 17 -12.79 2.15 -25.02
CA SER A 17 -13.96 2.21 -24.13
C SER A 17 -14.24 3.61 -23.58
N ASP A 18 -13.26 4.53 -23.67
CA ASP A 18 -13.38 5.89 -23.17
C ASP A 18 -14.23 6.78 -24.06
N LEU A 19 -14.21 6.54 -25.38
CA LEU A 19 -15.10 7.21 -26.33
C LEU A 19 -16.55 6.81 -26.10
N LEU A 20 -16.80 5.53 -25.81
CA LEU A 20 -18.14 5.04 -25.48
C LEU A 20 -18.62 5.61 -24.13
N ARG A 21 -17.73 5.76 -23.15
CA ARG A 21 -18.06 6.35 -21.83
C ARG A 21 -18.29 7.86 -21.88
N SER A 22 -17.51 8.62 -22.67
CA SER A 22 -17.67 10.07 -22.81
C SER A 22 -18.96 10.43 -23.54
N ALA A 23 -19.43 9.55 -24.44
CA ALA A 23 -20.74 9.61 -25.08
C ALA A 23 -21.92 9.20 -24.16
N GLY A 24 -21.66 8.84 -22.90
CA GLY A 24 -22.70 8.52 -21.91
C GLY A 24 -23.27 7.09 -21.99
N LEU A 25 -22.72 6.23 -22.83
CA LEU A 25 -23.20 4.85 -22.95
C LEU A 25 -22.70 3.97 -21.79
N PRO A 26 -23.57 3.21 -21.12
CA PRO A 26 -23.18 2.31 -20.04
C PRO A 26 -22.38 1.13 -20.61
N THR A 27 -21.11 1.02 -20.22
CA THR A 27 -20.26 -0.14 -20.54
C THR A 27 -20.41 -1.19 -19.44
N PHE A 28 -20.88 -2.38 -19.79
CA PHE A 28 -21.15 -3.48 -18.83
C PHE A 28 -19.86 -4.15 -18.30
N ARG A 29 -18.71 -3.84 -18.90
CA ARG A 29 -17.41 -4.42 -18.56
C ARG A 29 -16.48 -3.33 -18.05
N SER A 30 -15.92 -3.50 -16.85
CA SER A 30 -14.83 -2.65 -16.37
C SER A 30 -13.66 -2.79 -17.34
N ASP A 31 -13.24 -1.67 -17.93
CA ASP A 31 -12.08 -1.63 -18.81
C ASP A 31 -10.82 -2.06 -18.03
N PRO A 32 -10.06 -3.07 -18.47
CA PRO A 32 -8.79 -3.43 -17.84
C PRO A 32 -7.83 -2.24 -17.71
N SER A 33 -7.91 -1.25 -18.60
CA SER A 33 -7.10 -0.03 -18.55
C SER A 33 -7.45 0.90 -17.39
N ASP A 34 -8.68 0.83 -16.84
CA ASP A 34 -9.08 1.49 -15.58
C ASP A 34 -8.28 0.95 -14.38
N ARG A 35 -7.63 -0.22 -14.51
CA ARG A 35 -6.67 -0.74 -13.53
C ARG A 35 -5.27 -0.20 -13.67
N TRP A 36 -4.89 0.49 -14.74
CA TRP A 36 -3.51 0.97 -14.90
C TRP A 36 -3.42 2.50 -14.92
N ARG A 37 -4.52 3.19 -15.17
CA ARG A 37 -4.56 4.64 -15.34
C ARG A 37 -4.94 5.34 -14.02
N GLY A 38 -4.12 6.30 -13.61
CA GLY A 38 -4.33 7.11 -12.39
C GLY A 38 -3.46 6.73 -11.17
N TRP A 39 -2.74 5.61 -11.23
CA TRP A 39 -1.86 5.18 -10.13
C TRP A 39 -0.67 6.08 -9.92
N LYS A 40 -0.08 6.60 -10.99
CA LYS A 40 1.06 7.52 -10.90
C LYS A 40 0.69 8.81 -10.14
N SER A 41 -0.48 9.38 -10.42
CA SER A 41 -0.98 10.55 -9.71
C SER A 41 -1.34 10.24 -8.26
N LEU A 42 -1.99 9.09 -8.01
CA LEU A 42 -2.31 8.68 -6.64
C LEU A 42 -1.06 8.40 -5.81
N ALA A 43 -0.07 7.70 -6.37
CA ALA A 43 1.20 7.42 -5.69
C ALA A 43 1.95 8.72 -5.38
N ALA A 44 2.03 9.66 -6.34
CA ALA A 44 2.65 10.97 -6.09
C ALA A 44 1.95 11.76 -4.98
N GLU A 45 0.62 11.64 -4.90
CA GLU A 45 -0.16 12.31 -3.86
C GLU A 45 -0.01 11.63 -2.48
N VAL A 46 0.07 10.29 -2.45
CA VAL A 46 0.42 9.54 -1.23
C VAL A 46 1.82 9.93 -0.75
N GLU A 47 2.80 10.11 -1.65
CA GLU A 47 4.13 10.60 -1.30
C GLU A 47 4.11 12.01 -0.72
N ARG A 48 3.34 12.91 -1.33
CA ARG A 48 3.16 14.28 -0.81
C ARG A 48 2.65 14.24 0.62
N ILE A 49 1.58 13.47 0.87
CA ILE A 49 1.00 13.33 2.22
C ILE A 49 2.00 12.70 3.18
N ARG A 50 2.71 11.64 2.77
CA ARG A 50 3.74 11.00 3.58
C ARG A 50 4.79 12.03 4.01
N ASN A 51 5.36 12.78 3.06
CA ASN A 51 6.40 13.76 3.33
C ASN A 51 5.90 14.88 4.26
N GLU A 52 4.64 15.32 4.10
CA GLU A 52 4.04 16.32 4.98
C GLU A 52 3.87 15.83 6.42
N GLN A 53 3.43 14.57 6.60
CA GLN A 53 3.31 13.99 7.93
C GLN A 53 4.69 13.78 8.56
N GLU A 54 5.65 13.23 7.81
CA GLU A 54 7.03 13.05 8.26
C GLU A 54 7.67 14.38 8.70
N ALA A 55 7.48 15.45 7.92
CA ALA A 55 7.98 16.78 8.29
C ALA A 55 7.34 17.33 9.58
N LYS A 56 6.04 17.07 9.81
CA LYS A 56 5.36 17.47 11.06
C LYS A 56 5.84 16.69 12.28
N LEU A 57 6.30 15.47 12.06
CA LEU A 57 6.67 14.56 13.14
C LEU A 57 8.15 14.50 13.46
N GLY A 58 9.00 14.82 12.49
CA GLY A 58 10.43 14.56 12.58
C GLY A 58 10.79 13.07 12.54
N GLU A 59 9.87 12.19 12.12
CA GLU A 59 10.13 10.75 11.98
C GLU A 59 9.84 10.28 10.55
N LYS A 60 10.51 9.20 10.12
CA LYS A 60 10.21 8.56 8.82
C LYS A 60 9.08 7.54 9.00
N LEU A 61 8.04 7.65 8.19
CA LEU A 61 6.89 6.76 8.17
C LEU A 61 7.14 5.62 7.20
N PHE A 62 6.92 4.38 7.62
CA PHE A 62 6.79 3.26 6.68
C PHE A 62 5.35 3.17 6.17
N MET A 63 5.12 2.52 5.03
CA MET A 63 3.79 2.47 4.40
C MET A 63 3.17 1.08 4.49
N ILE A 64 1.88 1.02 4.79
CA ILE A 64 1.09 -0.21 4.87
C ILE A 64 -0.13 -0.06 3.95
N ALA A 65 -0.50 -1.10 3.22
CA ALA A 65 -1.74 -1.17 2.46
C ALA A 65 -2.59 -2.37 2.86
N ASP A 66 -3.93 -2.21 2.82
CA ASP A 66 -4.86 -3.29 3.23
C ASP A 66 -4.91 -4.49 2.27
N GLU A 67 -4.46 -4.31 1.02
CA GLU A 67 -4.62 -5.28 -0.06
C GLU A 67 -3.36 -5.33 -0.93
N ARG A 68 -3.05 -6.54 -1.39
CA ARG A 68 -1.86 -6.85 -2.18
C ARG A 68 -1.76 -6.04 -3.47
N HIS A 69 -2.87 -5.91 -4.19
CA HIS A 69 -2.88 -5.17 -5.46
C HIS A 69 -2.44 -3.72 -5.22
N ARG A 70 -2.98 -3.08 -4.18
CA ARG A 70 -2.63 -1.69 -3.82
C ARG A 70 -1.21 -1.54 -3.31
N ALA A 71 -0.74 -2.47 -2.47
CA ALA A 71 0.66 -2.48 -2.03
C ALA A 71 1.60 -2.54 -3.24
N SER A 72 1.31 -3.44 -4.18
CA SER A 72 2.11 -3.65 -5.40
C SER A 72 2.09 -2.44 -6.32
N GLU A 73 0.91 -1.86 -6.56
CA GLU A 73 0.75 -0.70 -7.44
C GLU A 73 1.41 0.54 -6.85
N LEU A 74 1.24 0.79 -5.54
CA LEU A 74 1.98 1.85 -4.86
C LEU A 74 3.48 1.60 -4.96
N ALA A 75 3.97 0.43 -4.55
CA ALA A 75 5.38 0.07 -4.65
C ALA A 75 5.97 0.25 -6.06
N PHE A 76 5.18 0.01 -7.10
CA PHE A 76 5.58 0.21 -8.48
C PHE A 76 5.70 1.69 -8.87
N TYR A 77 4.69 2.51 -8.55
CA TYR A 77 4.57 3.90 -9.00
C TYR A 77 5.19 4.96 -8.07
N LEU A 78 5.55 4.60 -6.83
CA LEU A 78 6.32 5.47 -5.94
C LEU A 78 7.63 5.90 -6.62
N LYS A 79 7.93 7.20 -6.58
CA LYS A 79 9.22 7.76 -6.96
C LYS A 79 10.26 7.49 -5.87
N ASP A 80 9.89 7.69 -4.61
CA ASP A 80 10.76 7.48 -3.45
C ASP A 80 10.46 6.13 -2.78
N LYS A 81 11.07 5.07 -3.33
CA LYS A 81 10.93 3.69 -2.86
C LYS A 81 11.86 3.43 -1.68
N ARG A 82 11.42 3.83 -0.49
CA ARG A 82 12.18 3.58 0.74
C ARG A 82 12.08 2.13 1.15
N ILE A 83 13.22 1.47 1.21
CA ILE A 83 13.36 0.07 1.60
C ILE A 83 13.95 0.04 3.00
N GLU A 84 13.31 -0.68 3.91
CA GLU A 84 13.68 -0.71 5.33
C GLU A 84 14.77 -1.74 5.65
N GLY A 85 15.10 -2.61 4.71
CA GLY A 85 16.15 -3.63 4.83
C GLY A 85 16.24 -4.52 3.59
N PRO A 86 17.26 -5.39 3.49
CA PRO A 86 17.40 -6.30 2.35
C PRO A 86 16.14 -7.15 2.12
N GLY A 87 15.61 -7.13 0.91
CA GLY A 87 14.40 -7.88 0.53
C GLY A 87 13.07 -7.26 0.99
N HIS A 88 13.07 -6.20 1.80
CA HIS A 88 11.84 -5.55 2.26
C HIS A 88 11.11 -4.83 1.12
N PRO A 89 9.77 -4.89 1.08
CA PRO A 89 8.99 -4.07 0.16
C PRO A 89 8.93 -2.61 0.62
N PRO A 90 8.77 -1.64 -0.30
CA PRO A 90 8.56 -0.24 0.06
C PRO A 90 7.16 0.04 0.63
N VAL A 91 6.20 -0.87 0.39
CA VAL A 91 4.84 -0.83 0.96
C VAL A 91 4.50 -2.22 1.46
N TYR A 92 4.21 -2.32 2.75
CA TYR A 92 3.86 -3.57 3.40
C TYR A 92 2.38 -3.89 3.30
N LEU A 93 2.04 -5.17 3.51
CA LEU A 93 0.67 -5.62 3.68
C LEU A 93 0.30 -5.61 5.15
N VAL A 94 -0.94 -5.26 5.47
CA VAL A 94 -1.51 -5.46 6.81
C VAL A 94 -1.29 -6.91 7.24
N GLU A 95 -0.94 -7.09 8.51
CA GLU A 95 -0.77 -8.40 9.14
C GLU A 95 -1.96 -9.32 8.88
N SER A 96 -1.67 -10.48 8.28
CA SER A 96 -2.62 -11.56 8.04
C SER A 96 -1.91 -12.88 8.27
N GLN A 97 -2.63 -13.83 8.88
CA GLN A 97 -2.16 -15.20 9.11
C GLN A 97 -2.26 -16.07 7.85
N ASP A 98 -2.92 -15.57 6.80
CA ASP A 98 -3.19 -16.36 5.61
C ASP A 98 -1.99 -16.31 4.64
N LEU A 99 -1.37 -17.48 4.41
CA LEU A 99 -0.37 -17.68 3.35
C LEU A 99 -1.06 -17.78 1.99
N VAL A 100 -1.70 -16.70 1.55
CA VAL A 100 -2.51 -16.72 0.32
C VAL A 100 -1.64 -16.62 -0.95
N ASN A 101 -0.36 -16.21 -0.85
CA ASN A 101 0.40 -15.79 -2.04
C ASN A 101 1.92 -15.56 -1.91
N GLN A 102 2.55 -15.26 -3.06
CA GLN A 102 3.97 -14.94 -3.19
C GLN A 102 4.49 -13.75 -2.37
N PHE A 103 3.64 -12.77 -2.01
CA PHE A 103 4.04 -11.64 -1.16
C PHE A 103 4.10 -12.04 0.32
N SER A 104 3.50 -13.17 0.70
CA SER A 104 3.66 -13.72 2.04
C SER A 104 5.10 -14.17 2.33
N PHE A 105 5.93 -14.35 1.28
CA PHE A 105 7.36 -14.65 1.42
C PHE A 105 8.24 -13.40 1.54
N TRP A 106 7.68 -12.20 1.38
CA TRP A 106 8.45 -10.98 1.58
C TRP A 106 8.58 -10.68 3.07
N PRO A 107 9.70 -10.04 3.49
CA PRO A 107 9.86 -9.57 4.86
C PRO A 107 8.67 -8.71 5.28
N ARG A 108 8.12 -9.01 6.45
CA ARG A 108 6.94 -8.33 6.99
C ARG A 108 7.33 -7.42 8.14
N TYR A 109 6.57 -6.36 8.35
CA TYR A 109 6.87 -5.43 9.45
C TYR A 109 6.56 -6.02 10.83
N ASP A 110 5.75 -7.08 10.90
CA ASP A 110 5.42 -7.82 12.13
C ASP A 110 6.40 -8.96 12.43
N GLN A 111 7.35 -9.22 11.53
CA GLN A 111 8.33 -10.29 11.72
C GLN A 111 9.40 -9.89 12.74
N PHE A 112 9.69 -10.81 13.66
CA PHE A 112 10.83 -10.71 14.56
C PHE A 112 12.08 -11.23 13.87
N VAL A 113 13.19 -10.50 14.01
CA VAL A 113 14.52 -10.91 13.53
C VAL A 113 15.43 -11.19 14.71
N GLU A 114 16.47 -12.00 14.51
CA GLU A 114 17.47 -12.25 15.54
C GLU A 114 18.14 -10.95 15.97
N ALA A 115 18.27 -10.73 17.27
CA ALA A 115 18.99 -9.58 17.79
C ALA A 115 20.45 -9.60 17.29
N PRO A 116 21.00 -8.48 16.80
CA PRO A 116 22.40 -8.43 16.41
C PRO A 116 23.27 -8.78 17.62
N ALA A 117 24.24 -9.67 17.42
CA ALA A 117 25.15 -10.12 18.46
C ALA A 117 25.82 -8.90 19.11
N LYS A 118 25.55 -8.66 20.39
CA LYS A 118 26.19 -7.58 21.13
C LYS A 118 27.66 -7.95 21.32
N LEU A 119 28.58 -7.04 20.98
CA LEU A 119 30.04 -7.25 21.04
C LEU A 119 30.60 -7.67 22.42
N ASN A 120 29.80 -7.63 23.49
CA ASN A 120 30.22 -7.87 24.88
C ASN A 120 29.41 -8.96 25.61
N GLN A 121 28.71 -9.87 24.92
CA GLN A 121 27.99 -10.96 25.58
C GLN A 121 28.90 -12.16 25.83
N SER A 122 28.99 -12.61 27.09
CA SER A 122 29.73 -13.80 27.47
C SER A 122 29.03 -15.07 26.93
N PRO A 123 29.78 -16.17 26.72
CA PRO A 123 29.28 -17.38 26.04
C PRO A 123 28.15 -18.13 26.80
N GLU A 124 27.84 -17.75 28.04
CA GLU A 124 26.86 -18.46 28.88
C GLU A 124 25.41 -17.94 28.71
N GLU A 125 25.17 -16.82 28.02
CA GLU A 125 23.83 -16.25 27.79
C GLU A 125 23.19 -16.67 26.44
N THR A 126 23.69 -17.74 25.81
CA THR A 126 23.31 -18.16 24.44
C THR A 126 22.09 -19.10 24.40
N PHE A 127 21.49 -19.48 25.54
CA PHE A 127 20.37 -20.43 25.60
C PHE A 127 19.08 -19.85 26.18
N THR A 128 18.64 -18.69 25.72
CA THR A 128 17.24 -18.26 25.88
C THR A 128 16.63 -18.01 24.50
N GLU A 129 15.63 -18.83 24.15
CA GLU A 129 14.92 -18.88 22.86
C GLU A 129 14.10 -17.61 22.52
N GLU A 130 14.32 -16.48 23.21
CA GLU A 130 13.43 -15.31 23.20
C GLU A 130 14.07 -14.01 22.64
N LYS A 131 15.24 -14.06 22.00
CA LYS A 131 15.94 -12.85 21.54
C LYS A 131 15.51 -12.39 20.14
N GLY A 132 14.24 -12.56 19.78
CA GLY A 132 13.66 -11.92 18.60
C GLY A 132 13.37 -10.45 18.86
N VAL A 133 13.88 -9.55 18.03
CA VAL A 133 13.56 -8.11 18.08
C VAL A 133 12.80 -7.75 16.82
N ASN A 134 11.72 -6.99 16.94
CA ASN A 134 11.03 -6.42 15.78
C ASN A 134 11.55 -5.00 15.51
N PRO A 135 12.17 -4.73 14.34
CA PRO A 135 12.79 -3.44 14.03
C PRO A 135 11.79 -2.31 13.75
N PHE A 136 10.50 -2.64 13.66
CA PHE A 136 9.41 -1.68 13.46
C PHE A 136 8.77 -1.20 14.76
N VAL A 137 9.06 -1.84 15.90
CA VAL A 137 8.51 -1.45 17.20
C VAL A 137 8.89 0.01 17.51
N GLY A 138 7.89 0.78 17.93
CA GLY A 138 8.01 2.21 18.22
C GLY A 138 7.93 3.11 16.99
N ARG A 139 7.92 2.58 15.76
CA ARG A 139 7.83 3.41 14.54
C ARG A 139 6.38 3.69 14.16
N SER A 140 6.12 4.85 13.57
CA SER A 140 4.82 5.17 12.99
C SER A 140 4.71 4.77 11.52
N ALA A 141 3.47 4.52 11.06
CA ALA A 141 3.16 4.09 9.70
C ALA A 141 2.06 4.93 9.06
N LEU A 142 2.09 4.99 7.74
CA LEU A 142 1.00 5.49 6.92
C LEU A 142 0.23 4.30 6.33
N LEU A 143 -1.03 4.14 6.74
CA LEU A 143 -1.94 3.11 6.21
C LEU A 143 -2.75 3.67 5.04
N ILE A 144 -2.74 2.97 3.91
CA ILE A 144 -3.53 3.28 2.71
C ILE A 144 -4.55 2.18 2.48
N ARG A 145 -5.83 2.54 2.49
CA ARG A 145 -6.93 1.59 2.34
C ARG A 145 -8.01 2.02 1.40
N ASN A 146 -8.79 1.07 0.89
CA ASN A 146 -10.03 1.39 0.18
C ASN A 146 -11.06 1.99 1.15
N THR A 147 -12.09 2.64 0.62
CA THR A 147 -13.15 3.28 1.41
C THR A 147 -13.76 2.35 2.45
N ALA A 148 -13.43 2.59 3.72
CA ALA A 148 -13.96 1.82 4.82
C ALA A 148 -13.94 2.63 6.12
N LYS A 149 -15.05 2.57 6.86
CA LYS A 149 -15.30 3.47 8.00
C LYS A 149 -14.22 3.43 9.10
N LYS A 150 -13.57 2.28 9.34
CA LYS A 150 -12.60 2.10 10.44
C LYS A 150 -11.46 1.17 10.06
N PRO A 151 -10.20 1.46 10.43
CA PRO A 151 -9.04 0.60 10.14
C PRO A 151 -9.26 -0.84 10.62
N PRO A 152 -8.59 -1.83 10.01
CA PRO A 152 -8.66 -3.23 10.44
C PRO A 152 -8.39 -3.38 11.94
N HIS A 153 -8.99 -4.39 12.58
CA HIS A 153 -8.78 -4.63 14.01
C HIS A 153 -7.29 -4.77 14.33
N ASN A 154 -6.55 -5.50 13.51
CA ASN A 154 -5.12 -5.76 13.69
C ASN A 154 -4.32 -4.46 13.75
N ILE A 155 -4.58 -3.51 12.85
CA ILE A 155 -3.94 -2.18 12.88
C ILE A 155 -4.30 -1.42 14.15
N ARG A 156 -5.57 -1.43 14.56
CA ARG A 156 -6.00 -0.69 15.76
C ARG A 156 -5.46 -1.30 17.06
N ALA A 157 -5.20 -2.60 17.08
CA ALA A 157 -4.63 -3.29 18.23
C ALA A 157 -3.10 -3.16 18.28
N ALA A 158 -2.44 -3.18 17.12
CA ALA A 158 -0.98 -3.19 17.03
C ALA A 158 -0.32 -1.81 17.05
N PHE A 159 -1.09 -0.72 16.96
CA PHE A 159 -0.59 0.65 17.04
C PHE A 159 -1.18 1.38 18.24
N GLU A 160 -0.43 2.30 18.83
CA GLU A 160 -0.90 3.13 19.94
C GLU A 160 -2.12 3.98 19.59
N SER A 161 -2.11 4.58 18.40
CA SER A 161 -3.26 5.32 17.88
C SER A 161 -3.37 5.17 16.37
N THR A 162 -4.58 5.36 15.84
CA THR A 162 -4.82 5.36 14.39
C THR A 162 -5.82 6.44 14.03
N GLU A 163 -5.35 7.48 13.34
CA GLU A 163 -6.13 8.68 13.04
C GLU A 163 -6.33 8.86 11.53
N PRO A 164 -7.53 9.21 11.06
CA PRO A 164 -7.74 9.52 9.65
C PRO A 164 -7.07 10.85 9.31
N ILE A 165 -6.24 10.87 8.27
CA ILE A 165 -5.53 12.09 7.84
C ILE A 165 -6.06 12.66 6.52
N GLY A 166 -6.81 11.88 5.75
CA GLY A 166 -7.40 12.35 4.52
C GLY A 166 -7.93 11.23 3.62
N SER A 167 -8.52 11.64 2.51
CA SER A 167 -8.96 10.74 1.46
C SER A 167 -8.47 11.23 0.10
N LEU A 168 -8.03 10.29 -0.72
CA LEU A 168 -7.66 10.54 -2.11
C LEU A 168 -8.78 10.05 -3.01
N GLU A 169 -9.08 10.87 -4.01
CA GLU A 169 -10.14 10.62 -4.95
C GLU A 169 -9.57 10.62 -6.37
N LEU A 170 -9.81 9.54 -7.09
CA LEU A 170 -9.49 9.44 -8.51
C LEU A 170 -10.76 9.73 -9.32
N LYS A 171 -10.82 10.93 -9.92
CA LYS A 171 -11.86 11.30 -10.89
C LYS A 171 -11.39 11.05 -12.32
N ARG A 172 -12.30 10.59 -13.18
CA ARG A 172 -12.08 10.39 -14.60
C ARG A 172 -13.31 10.82 -15.39
N PHE A 173 -13.14 11.74 -16.36
CA PHE A 173 -14.25 12.31 -17.14
C PHE A 173 -15.44 12.78 -16.27
N GLY A 174 -15.13 13.38 -15.10
CA GLY A 174 -16.15 13.81 -14.13
C GLY A 174 -16.81 12.69 -13.32
N LYS A 175 -16.49 11.41 -13.58
CA LYS A 175 -16.98 10.24 -12.82
C LYS A 175 -15.93 9.72 -11.85
N HIS A 176 -16.37 9.33 -10.66
CA HIS A 176 -15.50 8.80 -9.61
C HIS A 176 -15.09 7.37 -9.91
N VAL A 177 -13.79 7.09 -9.92
CA VAL A 177 -13.24 5.76 -10.26
C VAL A 177 -12.77 5.02 -9.02
N ARG A 178 -12.06 5.69 -8.10
CA ARG A 178 -11.55 5.08 -6.85
C ARG A 178 -11.42 6.09 -5.72
N TYR A 179 -11.55 5.60 -4.49
CA TYR A 179 -11.28 6.36 -3.28
C TYR A 179 -10.32 5.60 -2.38
N TRP A 180 -9.29 6.28 -1.88
CA TRP A 180 -8.49 5.75 -0.78
C TRP A 180 -8.64 6.63 0.45
N GLN A 181 -8.57 5.98 1.60
CA GLN A 181 -8.46 6.65 2.88
C GLN A 181 -7.08 6.40 3.45
N LEU A 182 -6.51 7.44 4.02
CA LEU A 182 -5.20 7.42 4.63
C LEU A 182 -5.36 7.58 6.12
N PHE A 183 -4.64 6.74 6.86
CA PHE A 183 -4.60 6.78 8.32
C PHE A 183 -3.16 6.86 8.78
N LEU A 184 -2.93 7.69 9.79
CA LEU A 184 -1.66 7.78 10.49
C LEU A 184 -1.71 6.86 11.70
N CYS A 185 -0.86 5.83 11.69
CA CYS A 185 -0.77 4.82 12.73
C CYS A 185 0.47 5.12 13.57
N ARG A 186 0.31 5.34 14.88
CA ARG A 186 1.37 5.78 15.79
C ARG A 186 1.98 4.65 16.56
N HIS A 187 3.31 4.68 16.69
CA HIS A 187 4.12 3.80 17.54
C HIS A 187 3.65 2.34 17.53
N TYR A 188 4.12 1.58 16.55
CA TYR A 188 3.82 0.16 16.45
C TYR A 188 4.25 -0.60 17.72
N ARG A 189 3.37 -1.44 18.27
CA ARG A 189 3.53 -2.20 19.53
C ARG A 189 3.47 -3.71 19.35
N THR A 190 3.41 -4.20 18.11
CA THR A 190 3.05 -5.61 17.77
C THR A 190 1.64 -5.99 18.22
N LEU A 191 1.09 -7.08 17.67
CA LEU A 191 -0.19 -7.58 18.14
C LEU A 191 -0.03 -8.17 19.55
N PRO A 192 -0.93 -7.83 20.49
CA PRO A 192 -1.02 -8.58 21.74
C PRO A 192 -1.40 -10.03 21.43
N LEU A 193 -0.65 -10.98 22.00
CA LEU A 193 -0.90 -12.42 21.93
C LEU A 193 -2.24 -12.81 22.57
#